data_AF-A0A1J3CMR9-F1
#
_entry.id   AF-A0A1J3CMR9-F1
#
_cell.length_a   1.000
_cell.length_b   1.000
_cell.length_c   1.000
_cell.angle_alpha   90.00
_cell.angle_beta   90.00
_cell.angle_gamma   90.00
#
_symmetry.space_group_name_H-M   'P 1'
#
loop_
_entity.id
_entity.type
_entity.pdbx_description
1 polymer ?
#
loop_
_entity_poly.entity_id
_entity_poly.type
_entity_poly.pdbx_seq_one_letter_code
_entity_poly.pdbx_strand_id
1 'polypeptide(L)'
;VTVFRVEQYMDSGAVDMVTKWQSVGPKTDPNLFMRMLIQPVTRKKVKTVRASVVALFLGRANDVVSRLSKEFPELGLKKQDCKEMTWIQSALWWDNDENATQTDPKVFLDRNLNSASFGKRKSDYVVTEIPRAGIESLFKKMIQLGKIGLVFNPYGGKMAEVAEDATPFPHRKKLFKIQYSV
;
A
#
# COMPACT_ATOMS: atom_id res chain seq x y z
N VAL A 1 -15.85 -4.84 7.05
CA VAL A 1 -14.53 -4.18 6.89
C VAL A 1 -14.66 -3.05 5.89
N THR A 2 -13.74 -2.09 5.91
CA THR A 2 -13.69 -1.00 4.93
C THR A 2 -12.41 -1.13 4.10
N VAL A 3 -12.52 -1.00 2.79
CA VAL A 3 -11.36 -0.91 1.89
C VAL A 3 -11.39 0.41 1.13
N PHE A 4 -10.21 0.92 0.76
CA PHE A 4 -10.10 2.11 -0.07
C PHE A 4 -8.80 2.12 -0.86
N ARG A 5 -8.82 2.84 -1.98
CA ARG A 5 -7.64 3.15 -2.78
C ARG A 5 -7.62 4.63 -3.06
N VAL A 6 -6.54 5.32 -2.66
CA VAL A 6 -6.33 6.73 -2.98
C VAL A 6 -5.03 6.87 -3.74
N GLU A 7 -5.05 7.67 -4.80
CA GLU A 7 -3.91 7.88 -5.69
C GLU A 7 -3.48 9.34 -5.69
N GLN A 8 -2.18 9.56 -5.61
CA GLN A 8 -1.54 10.85 -5.83
C GLN A 8 -0.47 10.73 -6.89
N TYR A 9 -0.18 11.84 -7.56
CA TYR A 9 0.83 11.91 -8.60
C TYR A 9 1.97 12.83 -8.18
N MET A 10 3.15 12.63 -8.78
CA MET A 10 4.35 13.41 -8.44
C MET A 10 4.12 14.92 -8.55
N ASP A 11 3.30 15.35 -9.51
CA ASP A 11 2.92 16.73 -9.77
C ASP A 11 1.81 17.28 -8.86
N SER A 12 1.15 16.44 -8.05
CA SER A 12 0.00 16.83 -7.22
C SER A 12 0.17 16.64 -5.71
N GLY A 13 1.11 15.81 -5.27
CA GLY A 13 1.31 15.54 -3.83
C GLY A 13 1.83 14.16 -3.47
N ALA A 14 2.24 13.32 -4.43
CA ALA A 14 2.73 11.98 -4.14
C ALA A 14 3.98 11.98 -3.24
N VAL A 15 4.85 12.97 -3.36
CA VAL A 15 6.04 13.07 -2.50
C VAL A 15 5.63 13.33 -1.05
N ASP A 16 4.69 14.25 -0.81
CA ASP A 16 4.18 14.55 0.53
C ASP A 16 3.46 13.34 1.13
N MET A 17 2.58 12.72 0.33
CA MET A 17 1.84 11.52 0.73
C MET A 17 2.80 10.37 1.11
N VAL A 18 3.81 10.08 0.29
CA VAL A 18 4.79 9.02 0.59
C VAL A 18 5.63 9.39 1.80
N THR A 19 6.07 10.64 1.92
CA THR A 19 6.88 11.12 3.07
C THR A 19 6.10 10.89 4.37
N LYS A 20 4.86 11.38 4.44
CA LYS A 20 4.04 11.25 5.65
C LYS A 20 3.67 9.81 5.95
N TRP A 21 3.35 9.01 4.92
CA TRP A 21 2.98 7.60 5.07
C TRP A 21 4.02 6.79 5.85
N GLN A 22 5.33 7.08 5.69
CA GLN A 22 6.40 6.36 6.41
C GLN A 22 6.27 6.45 7.93
N SER A 23 5.74 7.58 8.42
CA SER A 23 5.56 7.83 9.86
C SER A 23 4.22 7.30 10.38
N VAL A 24 3.17 7.34 9.56
CA VAL A 24 1.80 6.98 9.97
C VAL A 24 1.52 5.49 9.79
N GLY A 25 1.83 4.94 8.61
CA GLY A 25 1.51 3.55 8.26
C GLY A 25 1.95 2.54 9.32
N PRO A 26 3.18 2.62 9.87
CA PRO A 26 3.65 1.67 10.87
C PRO A 26 3.16 1.91 12.31
N LYS A 27 2.48 3.04 12.57
CA LYS A 27 2.19 3.51 13.95
C LYS A 27 0.72 3.80 14.22
N THR A 28 -0.11 3.84 13.18
CA THR A 28 -1.56 4.07 13.29
C THR A 28 -2.29 2.88 13.95
N ASP A 29 -3.61 2.94 13.97
CA ASP A 29 -4.50 1.92 14.53
C ASP A 29 -4.14 0.51 14.03
N PRO A 30 -3.97 -0.49 14.91
CA PRO A 30 -3.62 -1.85 14.51
C PRO A 30 -4.69 -2.53 13.63
N ASN A 31 -5.91 -2.00 13.60
CA ASN A 31 -6.97 -2.46 12.71
C ASN A 31 -6.83 -1.92 11.27
N LEU A 32 -5.90 -1.00 11.01
CA LEU A 32 -5.70 -0.34 9.73
C LEU A 32 -4.39 -0.79 9.08
N PHE A 33 -4.52 -1.47 7.94
CA PHE A 33 -3.40 -1.78 7.06
C PHE A 33 -3.41 -0.86 5.84
N MET A 34 -2.30 -0.18 5.56
CA MET A 34 -2.15 0.74 4.41
C MET A 34 -0.91 0.40 3.58
N ARG A 35 -1.07 -0.36 2.50
CA ARG A 35 0.02 -0.62 1.53
C ARG A 35 0.24 0.61 0.65
N MET A 36 1.49 1.03 0.49
CA MET A 36 1.88 2.01 -0.52
C MET A 36 2.33 1.28 -1.79
N LEU A 37 1.76 1.63 -2.93
CA LEU A 37 2.20 1.21 -4.27
C LEU A 37 2.79 2.41 -4.99
N ILE A 38 3.97 2.26 -5.56
CA ILE A 38 4.65 3.33 -6.30
C ILE A 38 5.05 2.77 -7.66
N GLN A 39 4.68 3.46 -8.74
CA GLN A 39 4.92 2.99 -10.10
C GLN A 39 5.01 4.19 -11.08
N PRO A 40 5.90 4.14 -12.08
CA PRO A 40 5.89 5.10 -13.17
C PRO A 40 4.63 4.88 -14.03
N VAL A 41 3.99 5.96 -14.43
CA VAL A 41 2.82 5.94 -15.32
C VAL A 41 2.96 7.05 -16.35
N THR A 42 2.21 6.97 -17.46
CA THR A 42 2.12 8.06 -18.44
C THR A 42 0.74 8.71 -18.33
N ARG A 43 0.70 10.01 -18.05
CA ARG A 43 -0.54 10.81 -18.03
C ARG A 43 -0.40 11.95 -19.01
N LYS A 44 -1.39 12.12 -19.89
CA LYS A 44 -1.40 13.19 -20.91
C LYS A 44 -0.05 13.28 -21.67
N LYS A 45 0.50 12.13 -22.07
CA LYS A 45 1.81 11.96 -22.75
C LYS A 45 3.05 12.34 -21.91
N VAL A 46 2.90 12.65 -20.63
CA VAL A 46 4.01 12.95 -19.71
C VAL A 46 4.22 11.78 -18.75
N LYS A 47 5.47 11.32 -18.61
CA LYS A 47 5.83 10.31 -17.61
C LYS A 47 5.83 10.97 -16.22
N THR A 48 5.18 10.32 -15.26
CA THR A 48 5.13 10.74 -13.85
C THR A 48 5.19 9.50 -12.96
N VAL A 49 5.22 9.68 -11.65
CA VAL A 49 5.04 8.61 -10.68
C VAL A 49 3.65 8.70 -10.08
N ARG A 50 2.97 7.56 -10.01
CA ARG A 50 1.75 7.36 -9.24
C ARG A 50 2.12 6.67 -7.93
N ALA A 51 1.74 7.29 -6.82
CA ALA A 51 1.71 6.67 -5.51
C ALA A 51 0.26 6.34 -5.17
N SER A 52 -0.02 5.13 -4.70
CA SER A 52 -1.36 4.69 -4.31
C SER A 52 -1.32 4.09 -2.91
N VAL A 53 -2.17 4.57 -2.01
CA VAL A 53 -2.45 3.87 -0.75
C VAL A 53 -3.62 2.92 -0.99
N VAL A 54 -3.37 1.63 -0.80
CA VAL A 54 -4.36 0.55 -0.89
C VAL A 54 -4.53 -0.02 0.51
N ALA A 55 -5.73 0.06 1.06
CA ALA A 55 -5.92 -0.15 2.48
C ALA A 55 -7.11 -1.05 2.82
N LEU A 56 -6.99 -1.68 3.99
CA LEU A 56 -8.05 -2.42 4.66
C LEU A 56 -8.12 -1.98 6.11
N PHE A 57 -9.33 -1.69 6.55
CA PHE A 57 -9.63 -1.33 7.93
C PHE A 57 -10.66 -2.29 8.51
N LEU A 58 -10.35 -2.87 9.67
CA LEU A 58 -11.28 -3.69 10.46
C LEU A 58 -12.26 -2.80 11.25
N GLY A 59 -13.01 -1.97 10.53
CA GLY A 59 -13.99 -1.06 11.09
C GLY A 59 -14.82 -0.36 10.00
N ARG A 60 -15.51 0.73 10.37
CA ARG A 60 -16.41 1.48 9.48
C ARG A 60 -15.71 2.62 8.76
N ALA A 61 -16.27 3.04 7.63
CA ALA A 61 -15.72 4.07 6.77
C ALA A 61 -15.62 5.44 7.48
N ASN A 62 -16.64 5.80 8.26
CA ASN A 62 -16.62 7.07 9.01
C ASN A 62 -15.44 7.13 10.00
N ASP A 63 -15.14 6.02 10.67
CA ASP A 63 -14.10 5.95 11.70
C ASP A 63 -12.71 6.13 11.08
N VAL A 64 -12.43 5.42 9.98
CA VAL A 64 -11.13 5.53 9.29
C VAL A 64 -10.94 6.89 8.62
N VAL A 65 -12.00 7.47 8.04
CA VAL A 65 -11.94 8.82 7.45
C VAL A 65 -11.64 9.85 8.53
N SER A 66 -12.37 9.81 9.65
CA SER A 66 -12.16 10.71 10.79
C SER A 66 -10.74 10.58 11.35
N ARG A 67 -10.25 9.34 11.52
CA ARG A 67 -8.89 9.08 12.00
C ARG A 67 -7.83 9.64 11.04
N LEU A 68 -7.88 9.25 9.77
CA LEU A 68 -6.86 9.63 8.80
C LEU A 68 -6.89 11.12 8.46
N SER A 69 -8.04 11.81 8.60
CA SER A 69 -8.08 13.27 8.49
C SER A 69 -7.18 13.99 9.51
N LYS A 70 -6.91 13.36 10.66
CA LYS A 70 -6.06 13.91 11.74
C LYS A 70 -4.62 13.42 11.62
N GLU A 71 -4.44 12.13 11.38
CA GLU A 71 -3.12 11.49 11.39
C GLU A 71 -2.37 11.66 10.05
N PHE A 72 -3.12 11.68 8.93
CA PHE A 72 -2.59 11.64 7.57
C PHE A 72 -3.43 12.47 6.57
N PRO A 73 -3.57 13.79 6.78
CA PRO A 73 -4.36 14.67 5.92
C PRO A 73 -3.90 14.71 4.47
N GLU A 74 -2.60 14.48 4.20
CA GLU A 74 -2.00 14.44 2.85
C GLU A 74 -2.56 13.30 1.99
N LEU A 75 -3.14 12.26 2.61
CA LEU A 75 -3.87 11.23 1.90
C LEU A 75 -5.14 11.79 1.26
N GLY A 76 -5.81 12.75 1.90
CA GLY A 76 -7.04 13.35 1.40
C GLY A 76 -8.21 12.36 1.29
N LEU A 77 -8.23 11.30 2.12
CA LEU A 77 -9.26 10.25 2.09
C LEU A 77 -10.64 10.85 2.33
N LYS A 78 -11.58 10.58 1.43
CA LYS A 78 -12.99 10.93 1.57
C LYS A 78 -13.83 9.68 1.74
N LYS A 79 -15.01 9.83 2.35
CA LYS A 79 -15.95 8.73 2.54
C LYS A 79 -16.36 8.05 1.24
N GLN A 80 -16.46 8.82 0.14
CA GLN A 80 -16.77 8.30 -1.20
C GLN A 80 -15.71 7.36 -1.77
N ASP A 81 -14.47 7.43 -1.27
CA ASP A 81 -13.37 6.56 -1.70
C ASP A 81 -13.41 5.21 -0.95
N CYS A 82 -14.24 5.10 0.09
CA CYS A 82 -14.37 3.93 0.95
C CYS A 82 -15.48 2.99 0.46
N LYS A 83 -15.21 1.69 0.49
CA LYS A 83 -16.19 0.63 0.26
C LYS A 83 -16.29 -0.26 1.48
N GLU A 84 -17.48 -0.37 2.07
CA GLU A 84 -17.75 -1.33 3.13
C GLU A 84 -18.20 -2.67 2.54
N MET A 85 -17.63 -3.76 3.03
CA MET A 85 -17.92 -5.11 2.56
C MET A 85 -17.63 -6.15 3.65
N THR A 86 -18.04 -7.40 3.42
CA THR A 86 -17.62 -8.53 4.27
C THR A 86 -16.12 -8.77 4.16
N TRP A 87 -15.53 -9.47 5.13
CA TRP A 87 -14.09 -9.75 5.09
C TRP A 87 -13.70 -10.59 3.86
N ILE A 88 -14.51 -11.59 3.49
CA ILE A 88 -14.21 -12.44 2.32
C ILE A 88 -14.29 -11.68 0.99
N GLN A 89 -15.25 -10.75 0.85
CA GLN A 89 -15.31 -9.86 -0.32
C GLN A 89 -14.09 -8.94 -0.39
N SER A 90 -13.53 -8.54 0.75
CA SER A 90 -12.30 -7.74 0.73
C SER A 90 -11.10 -8.51 0.19
N ALA A 91 -11.06 -9.85 0.35
CA ALA A 91 -10.01 -10.66 -0.27
C ALA A 91 -10.08 -10.59 -1.79
N LEU A 92 -11.28 -10.65 -2.38
CA LEU A 92 -11.50 -10.47 -3.82
C LEU A 92 -11.08 -9.06 -4.27
N TRP A 93 -11.42 -8.04 -3.49
CA TRP A 93 -11.00 -6.66 -3.79
C TRP A 93 -9.47 -6.49 -3.75
N TRP A 94 -8.78 -7.15 -2.81
CA TRP A 94 -7.32 -7.17 -2.74
C TRP A 94 -6.66 -7.93 -3.89
N ASP A 95 -7.37 -8.90 -4.48
CA ASP A 95 -6.98 -9.59 -5.71
C ASP A 95 -7.25 -8.75 -6.98
N ASN A 96 -7.70 -7.50 -6.81
CA ASN A 96 -8.09 -6.56 -7.87
C ASN A 96 -9.33 -6.98 -8.67
N ASP A 97 -10.23 -7.77 -8.08
CA ASP A 97 -11.55 -7.99 -8.66
C ASP A 97 -12.39 -6.70 -8.59
N GLU A 98 -12.74 -6.15 -9.75
CA GLU A 98 -13.57 -4.95 -9.86
C GLU A 98 -15.00 -5.18 -9.36
N ASN A 99 -15.46 -6.43 -9.36
CA ASN A 99 -16.79 -6.89 -8.95
C ASN A 99 -16.75 -7.64 -7.61
N ALA A 100 -15.79 -7.34 -6.74
CA ALA A 100 -15.57 -8.04 -5.46
C ALA A 100 -16.82 -8.21 -4.56
N THR A 101 -17.85 -7.37 -4.72
CA THR A 101 -19.12 -7.50 -3.99
C THR A 101 -20.12 -8.46 -4.63
N GLN A 102 -19.99 -8.72 -5.94
CA GLN A 102 -20.87 -9.55 -6.75
C GLN A 102 -20.28 -10.94 -7.05
N THR A 103 -18.96 -11.06 -7.11
CA THR A 103 -18.27 -12.32 -7.40
C THR A 103 -18.52 -13.35 -6.30
N ASP A 104 -18.89 -14.58 -6.69
CA ASP A 104 -19.03 -15.71 -5.76
C ASP A 104 -17.64 -16.06 -5.19
N PRO A 105 -17.41 -16.02 -3.87
CA PRO A 105 -16.13 -16.37 -3.26
C PRO A 105 -15.60 -17.77 -3.60
N LYS A 106 -16.44 -18.67 -4.14
CA LYS A 106 -15.99 -19.98 -4.66
C LYS A 106 -14.96 -19.89 -5.77
N VAL A 107 -14.76 -18.72 -6.41
CA VAL A 107 -13.62 -18.51 -7.33
C VAL A 107 -12.27 -18.85 -6.67
N PHE A 108 -12.13 -18.70 -5.34
CA PHE A 108 -10.93 -19.11 -4.61
C PHE A 108 -10.70 -20.63 -4.55
N LEU A 109 -11.68 -21.44 -4.96
CA LEU A 109 -11.52 -22.89 -5.09
C LEU A 109 -10.89 -23.30 -6.43
N ASP A 110 -10.85 -22.39 -7.41
CA ASP A 110 -10.18 -22.63 -8.68
C ASP A 110 -8.66 -22.60 -8.51
N ARG A 111 -7.99 -23.63 -9.06
CA ARG A 111 -6.53 -23.81 -9.01
C ARG A 111 -5.90 -23.73 -10.39
N ASN A 112 -6.57 -23.15 -11.37
CA ASN A 112 -6.02 -22.94 -12.71
C ASN A 112 -4.99 -21.78 -12.73
N LEU A 113 -3.76 -22.08 -12.35
CA LEU A 113 -2.66 -21.10 -12.17
C LEU A 113 -2.03 -20.59 -13.48
N ASN A 114 -2.66 -20.78 -14.65
CA ASN A 114 -2.05 -20.76 -15.99
C ASN A 114 -1.62 -19.39 -16.54
N SER A 115 -1.19 -18.45 -15.70
CA SER A 115 -0.46 -17.27 -16.16
C SER A 115 0.78 -17.02 -15.32
N ALA A 116 1.93 -17.00 -15.98
CA ALA A 116 3.19 -16.56 -15.42
C ALA A 116 3.76 -15.46 -16.32
N SER A 117 4.39 -14.48 -15.70
CA SER A 117 5.17 -13.44 -16.38
C SER A 117 6.60 -13.50 -15.88
N PHE A 118 7.56 -13.16 -16.77
CA PHE A 118 8.94 -12.94 -16.34
C PHE A 118 8.95 -11.81 -15.30
N GLY A 119 9.63 -12.04 -14.18
CA GLY A 119 9.72 -11.05 -13.13
C GLY A 119 10.97 -11.23 -12.28
N LYS A 120 11.60 -10.11 -11.94
CA LYS A 120 12.69 -10.07 -10.94
C LYS A 120 12.21 -9.28 -9.73
N ARG A 121 12.31 -9.90 -8.56
CA ARG A 121 11.97 -9.26 -7.29
C ARG A 121 13.15 -9.23 -6.33
N LYS A 122 13.25 -8.13 -5.59
CA LYS A 122 14.15 -7.94 -4.44
C LYS A 122 13.34 -7.29 -3.31
N SER A 123 13.87 -7.30 -2.09
CA SER A 123 13.21 -6.66 -0.95
C SER A 123 14.21 -6.10 0.04
N ASP A 124 13.78 -5.07 0.77
CA ASP A 124 14.50 -4.46 1.88
C ASP A 124 13.55 -4.19 3.05
N TYR A 125 14.11 -3.93 4.23
CA TYR A 125 13.39 -3.50 5.41
C TYR A 125 13.87 -2.13 5.86
N VAL A 126 12.93 -1.20 5.98
CA VAL A 126 13.20 0.17 6.40
C VAL A 126 13.06 0.29 7.91
N VAL A 127 14.09 0.86 8.54
CA VAL A 127 14.13 1.14 10.00
C VAL A 127 14.07 2.63 10.30
N THR A 128 14.51 3.46 9.36
CA THR A 128 14.51 4.93 9.46
C THR A 128 13.86 5.49 8.20
N GLU A 129 13.03 6.51 8.35
CA GLU A 129 12.31 7.12 7.23
C GLU A 129 13.28 7.59 6.13
N ILE A 130 12.92 7.31 4.88
CA ILE A 130 13.64 7.78 3.71
C ILE A 130 13.46 9.30 3.64
N PRO A 131 14.54 10.10 3.59
CA PRO A 131 14.42 11.54 3.48
C PRO A 131 13.64 11.95 2.22
N ARG A 132 12.95 13.10 2.28
CA ARG A 132 12.19 13.62 1.13
C ARG A 132 13.00 13.64 -0.17
N ALA A 133 14.22 14.17 -0.13
CA ALA A 133 15.12 14.22 -1.28
C ALA A 133 15.45 12.81 -1.83
N GLY A 134 15.49 11.79 -0.96
CA GLY A 134 15.63 10.39 -1.35
C GLY A 134 14.40 9.86 -2.09
N ILE A 135 13.18 10.21 -1.65
CA ILE A 135 11.92 9.86 -2.33
C ILE A 135 11.86 10.53 -3.72
N GLU A 136 12.20 11.82 -3.81
CA GLU A 136 12.23 12.55 -5.07
C GLU A 136 13.25 11.96 -6.06
N SER A 137 14.44 11.61 -5.57
CA SER A 137 15.49 10.94 -6.37
C SER A 137 15.01 9.57 -6.86
N LEU A 138 14.38 8.79 -5.98
CA LEU A 138 13.78 7.49 -6.31
C LEU A 138 12.73 7.65 -7.42
N PHE A 139 11.84 8.64 -7.32
CA PHE A 139 10.80 8.85 -8.34
C PHE A 139 11.39 9.19 -9.71
N LYS A 140 12.40 10.08 -9.75
CA LYS A 140 13.14 10.39 -10.99
C LYS A 140 13.76 9.13 -11.59
N LYS A 141 14.35 8.27 -10.75
CA LYS A 141 14.93 6.99 -11.21
C LYS A 141 13.87 6.04 -11.77
N MET A 142 12.72 5.94 -11.12
CA MET A 142 11.61 5.11 -11.59
C MET A 142 11.08 5.56 -12.96
N ILE A 143 10.96 6.87 -13.18
CA ILE A 143 10.58 7.45 -14.49
C ILE A 143 11.60 7.07 -15.57
N GLN A 144 12.91 7.14 -15.25
CA GLN A 144 13.98 6.77 -16.17
C GLN A 144 13.89 5.29 -16.57
N LEU A 145 13.65 4.39 -15.60
CA LEU A 145 13.57 2.94 -15.82
C LEU A 145 12.26 2.51 -16.51
N GLY A 146 11.16 3.21 -16.25
CA GLY A 146 9.86 3.04 -16.93
C GLY A 146 9.07 1.77 -16.60
N LYS A 147 9.70 0.64 -16.27
CA LYS A 147 9.04 -0.63 -15.92
C LYS A 147 9.52 -1.13 -14.56
N ILE A 148 9.12 -0.44 -13.49
CA ILE A 148 9.45 -0.83 -12.12
C ILE A 148 8.30 -0.51 -11.17
N GLY A 149 7.93 -1.45 -10.30
CA GLY A 149 6.92 -1.27 -9.27
C GLY A 149 7.50 -1.47 -7.87
N LEU A 150 7.22 -0.54 -6.97
CA LEU A 150 7.61 -0.63 -5.56
C LEU A 150 6.37 -0.82 -4.69
N VAL A 151 6.47 -1.70 -3.71
CA VAL A 151 5.40 -1.97 -2.75
C VAL A 151 5.94 -1.83 -1.35
N PHE A 152 5.42 -0.86 -0.58
CA PHE A 152 5.76 -0.71 0.83
C PHE A 152 4.62 -1.26 1.68
N ASN A 153 4.93 -2.21 2.56
CA ASN A 153 3.95 -2.80 3.48
C ASN A 153 4.33 -2.40 4.91
N PRO A 154 3.44 -1.71 5.63
CA PRO A 154 3.73 -1.22 6.97
C PRO A 154 3.93 -2.39 7.95
N TYR A 155 4.86 -2.19 8.87
CA TYR A 155 5.09 -3.04 10.04
C TYR A 155 4.46 -2.35 11.26
N GLY A 156 4.98 -2.58 12.47
CA GLY A 156 4.36 -2.12 13.70
C GLY A 156 3.24 -3.03 14.16
N GLY A 157 2.31 -2.51 14.96
CA GLY A 157 1.22 -3.28 15.58
C GLY A 157 1.73 -4.60 16.16
N LYS A 158 1.01 -5.69 15.86
CA LYS A 158 1.37 -7.03 16.35
C LYS A 158 2.77 -7.48 15.93
N MET A 159 3.29 -7.05 14.77
CA MET A 159 4.64 -7.43 14.33
C MET A 159 5.74 -6.87 15.23
N ALA A 160 5.53 -5.72 15.88
CA ALA A 160 6.51 -5.11 16.78
C ALA A 160 6.46 -5.66 18.21
N GLU A 161 5.37 -6.35 18.59
CA GLU A 161 5.20 -6.99 19.90
C GLU A 161 5.92 -8.34 20.01
N VAL A 162 6.12 -9.03 18.89
CA VAL A 162 6.79 -10.33 18.85
C VAL A 162 8.31 -10.14 18.91
N ALA A 163 9.00 -10.92 19.75
CA ALA A 163 10.45 -10.90 19.84
C ALA A 163 11.12 -11.36 18.51
N GLU A 164 12.32 -10.84 18.22
CA GLU A 164 13.03 -11.14 16.97
C GLU A 164 13.46 -12.61 16.85
N ASP A 165 13.66 -13.29 17.97
CA ASP A 165 14.06 -14.69 18.08
C ASP A 165 12.89 -15.67 18.32
N ALA A 166 11.65 -15.16 18.48
CA ALA A 166 10.48 -16.02 18.73
C ALA A 166 10.16 -16.96 17.56
N THR A 167 10.55 -16.62 16.34
CA THR A 167 10.46 -17.49 15.15
C THR A 167 11.64 -17.22 14.20
N PRO A 168 11.91 -18.09 13.20
CA PRO A 168 12.95 -17.84 12.20
C PRO A 168 12.78 -16.57 11.36
N PHE A 169 11.66 -15.85 11.47
CA PHE A 169 11.44 -14.57 10.80
C PHE A 169 11.85 -13.41 11.74
N PRO A 170 13.02 -12.78 11.54
CA PRO A 170 13.57 -11.87 12.53
C PRO A 170 13.09 -10.42 12.38
N HIS A 171 12.44 -10.10 11.26
CA HIS A 171 12.03 -8.72 10.99
C HIS A 171 10.80 -8.39 11.82
N ARG A 172 10.99 -7.77 12.99
CA ARG A 172 9.90 -7.36 13.89
C ARG A 172 9.75 -5.85 13.95
N LYS A 173 10.66 -5.20 14.69
CA LYS A 173 10.65 -3.74 14.91
C LYS A 173 11.22 -3.00 13.69
N LYS A 174 10.48 -3.00 12.59
CA LYS A 174 10.76 -2.27 11.34
C LYS A 174 9.63 -1.26 11.08
N LEU A 175 9.90 -0.23 10.27
CA LEU A 175 8.85 0.67 9.79
C LEU A 175 8.03 -0.02 8.70
N PHE A 176 8.69 -0.55 7.67
CA PHE A 176 7.99 -1.26 6.59
C PHE A 176 8.94 -2.14 5.78
N LYS A 177 8.38 -3.12 5.09
CA LYS A 177 9.07 -3.89 4.05
C LYS A 177 8.86 -3.24 2.69
N ILE A 178 9.92 -3.09 1.92
CA ILE A 178 9.85 -2.71 0.49
C ILE A 178 10.02 -3.97 -0.35
N GLN A 179 9.19 -4.13 -1.39
CA GLN A 179 9.43 -5.03 -2.51
C GLN A 179 9.65 -4.21 -3.77
N TYR A 180 10.68 -4.55 -4.54
CA TYR A 180 10.96 -4.01 -5.87
C TYR A 180 10.60 -5.08 -6.90
N SER A 181 9.88 -4.73 -7.96
CA SER A 181 9.50 -5.66 -9.03
C SER A 181 9.76 -5.02 -10.39
N VAL A 182 10.42 -5.75 -11.29
CA VAL A 182 10.56 -5.44 -12.71
C VAL A 182 10.12 -6.62 -13.56
#